data_AF-A0A258JM92-F1
#
_entry.id   AF-A0A258JM92-F1
#
_cell.length_a   1.000
_cell.length_b   1.000
_cell.length_c   1.000
_cell.angle_alpha   90.00
_cell.angle_beta   90.00
_cell.angle_gamma   90.00
#
_symmetry.space_group_name_H-M   'P 1'
#
loop_
_entity.id
_entity.type
_entity.pdbx_description
1 polymer ?
#
loop_
_entity_poly.entity_id
_entity_poly.type
_entity_poly.pdbx_seq_one_letter_code
_entity_poly.pdbx_strand_id
1 'polypeptide(L)'
;AYPAIRANGDKAWFGWPDSPPVEEAVVSWFDAKNVEEEKVAMGKLNAAAMKDAVYAPTGFFLSYTAWNKNVSGVTKGPLPFFWGVSKSA
;
A
#
# COMPACT_ATOMS: atom_id res chain seq x y z
N ALA A 1 -0.55 4.02 -4.47
CA ALA A 1 -1.79 3.26 -4.20
C ALA A 1 -1.49 1.77 -4.40
N TYR A 2 -2.01 0.89 -3.55
CA TYR A 2 -1.87 -0.56 -3.69
C TYR A 2 -2.70 -1.03 -4.90
N PRO A 3 -2.12 -1.64 -5.95
CA PRO A 3 -2.83 -1.90 -7.21
C PRO A 3 -4.02 -2.87 -7.06
N ALA A 4 -3.99 -3.79 -6.09
CA ALA A 4 -5.08 -4.75 -5.89
C ALA A 4 -6.32 -4.15 -5.21
N ILE A 5 -6.33 -2.86 -4.87
CA ILE A 5 -7.56 -2.17 -4.41
C ILE A 5 -8.49 -1.82 -5.57
N ARG A 6 -7.99 -1.82 -6.81
CA ARG A 6 -8.77 -1.42 -7.99
C ARG A 6 -9.75 -2.51 -8.38
N ALA A 7 -10.98 -2.10 -8.69
CA ALA A 7 -12.10 -2.95 -9.01
C ALA A 7 -12.82 -2.49 -10.29
N ASN A 8 -12.04 -2.30 -11.36
CA ASN A 8 -12.50 -1.85 -12.67
C ASN A 8 -12.57 -2.99 -13.71
N GLY A 9 -12.99 -4.18 -13.28
CA GLY A 9 -13.31 -5.33 -14.13
C GLY A 9 -12.11 -5.86 -14.89
N ASP A 10 -12.22 -5.95 -16.22
CA ASP A 10 -11.18 -6.48 -17.12
C ASP A 10 -9.82 -5.76 -17.02
N LYS A 11 -9.81 -4.55 -16.45
CA LYS A 11 -8.60 -3.73 -16.24
C LYS A 11 -8.02 -3.89 -14.84
N ALA A 12 -8.72 -4.57 -13.93
CA ALA A 12 -8.25 -4.84 -12.58
C ALA A 12 -7.19 -5.95 -12.60
N TRP A 13 -6.30 -5.93 -11.60
CA TRP A 13 -5.06 -6.69 -11.68
C TRP A 13 -5.25 -8.20 -11.52
N PHE A 14 -5.78 -8.63 -10.36
CA PHE A 14 -5.99 -10.04 -10.05
C PHE A 14 -7.44 -10.25 -9.63
N GLY A 15 -8.05 -11.32 -10.15
CA GLY A 15 -9.43 -11.67 -9.85
C GLY A 15 -10.50 -10.87 -10.60
N TRP A 16 -10.08 -9.86 -11.38
CA TRP A 16 -10.96 -8.98 -12.18
C TRP A 16 -12.20 -8.45 -11.41
N PRO A 17 -12.05 -7.96 -10.16
CA PRO A 17 -13.19 -7.44 -9.42
C PRO A 17 -13.82 -6.25 -10.15
N ASP A 18 -15.14 -6.19 -10.16
CA ASP A 18 -15.93 -5.08 -10.71
C ASP A 18 -16.81 -4.51 -9.60
N SER A 19 -16.41 -3.36 -9.05
CA SER A 19 -17.11 -2.68 -7.97
C SER A 19 -17.11 -1.16 -8.21
N PRO A 20 -18.21 -0.62 -8.77
CA PRO A 20 -18.38 0.82 -8.92
C PRO A 20 -18.22 1.61 -7.61
N PRO A 21 -18.75 1.16 -6.45
CA PRO A 21 -18.55 1.87 -5.17
C PRO A 21 -17.09 2.01 -4.76
N VAL A 22 -16.25 1.00 -5.06
CA VAL A 22 -14.79 1.06 -4.79
C VAL A 22 -14.15 2.13 -5.68
N GLU A 23 -14.43 2.12 -6.97
CA GLU A 23 -13.84 3.07 -7.92
C GLU A 23 -14.30 4.52 -7.67
N GLU A 24 -15.58 4.73 -7.33
CA GLU A 24 -16.11 6.05 -6.93
C GLU A 24 -15.43 6.58 -5.66
N ALA A 25 -15.16 5.71 -4.68
CA ALA A 25 -14.44 6.10 -3.46
C ALA A 25 -12.97 6.41 -3.73
N VAL A 26 -12.33 5.71 -4.67
CA VAL A 26 -10.97 6.03 -5.14
C VAL A 26 -10.95 7.40 -5.82
N VAL A 27 -11.91 7.71 -6.68
CA VAL A 27 -12.02 9.05 -7.29
C VAL A 27 -12.25 10.12 -6.23
N SER A 28 -13.18 9.87 -5.30
CA SER A 28 -13.45 10.79 -4.17
C SER A 28 -12.22 11.05 -3.31
N TRP A 29 -11.33 10.07 -3.16
CA TRP A 29 -10.05 10.26 -2.48
C TRP A 29 -9.13 11.21 -3.24
N PHE A 30 -8.98 11.01 -4.54
CA PHE A 30 -8.15 11.89 -5.37
C PHE A 30 -8.67 13.32 -5.43
N ASP A 31 -9.99 13.50 -5.36
CA ASP A 31 -10.65 14.81 -5.38
C ASP A 31 -10.71 15.49 -4.00
N ALA A 32 -10.32 14.79 -2.92
CA ALA A 32 -10.36 15.33 -1.57
C ALA A 32 -9.43 16.54 -1.41
N LYS A 33 -9.94 17.60 -0.77
CA LYS A 33 -9.23 18.90 -0.64
C LYS A 33 -8.51 19.06 0.69
N ASN A 34 -8.80 18.18 1.64
CA ASN A 34 -8.26 18.19 2.99
C ASN A 34 -8.25 16.77 3.59
N VAL A 35 -7.60 16.65 4.74
CA VAL A 35 -7.38 15.36 5.42
C VAL A 35 -8.70 14.77 5.93
N GLU A 36 -9.66 15.61 6.29
CA GLU A 36 -10.99 15.19 6.75
C GLU A 36 -11.77 14.51 5.61
N GLU A 37 -11.82 15.12 4.43
CA GLU A 37 -12.43 14.56 3.22
C GLU A 37 -11.72 13.28 2.77
N GLU A 38 -10.38 13.26 2.83
CA GLU A 38 -9.58 12.08 2.53
C GLU A 38 -9.99 10.91 3.46
N LYS A 39 -10.06 11.13 4.77
CA LYS A 39 -10.46 10.08 5.72
C LYS A 39 -11.87 9.55 5.45
N VAL A 40 -12.81 10.43 5.08
CA VAL A 40 -14.17 10.02 4.71
C VAL A 40 -14.16 9.14 3.45
N ALA A 41 -13.41 9.53 2.42
CA ALA A 41 -13.24 8.72 1.21
C ALA A 41 -12.62 7.35 1.51
N MET A 42 -11.58 7.30 2.36
CA MET A 42 -10.93 6.03 2.74
C MET A 42 -11.83 5.12 3.55
N GLY A 43 -12.68 5.68 4.43
CA GLY A 43 -13.68 4.90 5.15
C GLY A 43 -14.64 4.21 4.19
N LYS A 44 -15.14 4.93 3.18
CA LYS A 44 -16.01 4.39 2.14
C LYS A 44 -15.30 3.33 1.29
N LEU A 45 -14.06 3.62 0.87
CA LEU A 45 -13.25 2.71 0.06
C LEU A 45 -13.01 1.39 0.80
N ASN A 46 -12.57 1.46 2.06
CA ASN A 46 -12.31 0.28 2.86
C ASN A 46 -13.58 -0.55 3.07
N ALA A 47 -14.71 0.09 3.39
CA ALA A 47 -15.99 -0.60 3.57
C ALA A 47 -16.44 -1.33 2.29
N ALA A 48 -16.35 -0.66 1.14
CA ALA A 48 -16.72 -1.25 -0.15
C ALA A 48 -15.77 -2.40 -0.55
N ALA A 49 -14.46 -2.20 -0.42
CA ALA A 49 -13.47 -3.22 -0.79
C ALA A 49 -13.60 -4.50 0.07
N MET A 50 -13.92 -4.35 1.35
CA MET A 50 -14.16 -5.48 2.25
C MET A 50 -15.49 -6.19 1.96
N LYS A 51 -16.55 -5.43 1.63
CA LYS A 51 -17.86 -5.99 1.28
C LYS A 51 -17.78 -6.81 -0.01
N ASP A 52 -17.08 -6.29 -1.01
CA ASP A 52 -17.00 -6.91 -2.34
C ASP A 52 -15.80 -7.85 -2.47
N ALA A 53 -15.04 -8.04 -1.38
CA ALA A 53 -13.90 -8.94 -1.28
C ALA A 53 -12.86 -8.76 -2.41
N VAL A 54 -12.55 -7.51 -2.75
CA VAL A 54 -11.62 -7.14 -3.84
C VAL A 54 -10.20 -7.67 -3.60
N TYR A 55 -9.78 -7.72 -2.34
CA TYR A 55 -8.53 -8.36 -1.91
C TYR A 55 -8.67 -8.87 -0.48
N ALA A 56 -7.77 -9.77 -0.07
CA ALA A 56 -7.72 -10.31 1.28
C ALA A 56 -6.38 -9.94 1.96
N PRO A 57 -6.39 -9.22 3.10
CA PRO A 57 -5.18 -9.01 3.88
C PRO A 57 -4.81 -10.29 4.63
N THR A 58 -3.66 -10.88 4.30
CA THR A 58 -3.17 -12.13 4.93
C THR A 58 -2.29 -11.89 6.17
N GLY A 59 -2.02 -10.63 6.51
CA GLY A 59 -1.16 -10.21 7.62
C GLY A 59 -0.12 -9.17 7.21
N PHE A 60 0.87 -8.94 8.08
CA PHE A 60 2.00 -8.06 7.80
C PHE A 60 3.25 -8.84 7.43
N PHE A 61 3.86 -8.49 6.30
CA PHE A 61 5.19 -8.97 5.96
C PHE A 61 6.25 -8.10 6.65
N LEU A 62 7.12 -8.72 7.43
CA LEU A 62 8.26 -8.04 8.07
C LEU A 62 9.54 -8.36 7.31
N SER A 63 10.13 -7.34 6.70
CA SER A 63 11.43 -7.44 6.03
C SER A 63 12.54 -7.45 7.08
N TYR A 64 13.04 -8.64 7.41
CA TYR A 64 14.22 -8.80 8.25
C TYR A 64 15.48 -8.84 7.41
N THR A 65 16.49 -8.09 7.83
CA THR A 65 17.80 -8.02 7.18
C THR A 65 18.89 -8.21 8.21
N ALA A 66 19.94 -8.96 7.85
CA ALA A 66 21.13 -9.14 8.66
C ALA A 66 22.36 -8.64 7.90
N TRP A 67 23.38 -8.21 8.63
CA TRP A 67 24.67 -7.79 8.07
C TRP A 67 25.81 -8.21 9.00
N ASN A 68 27.03 -8.21 8.47
CA ASN A 68 28.23 -8.52 9.26
C ASN A 68 28.47 -7.47 10.34
N LYS A 69 29.06 -7.88 11.47
CA LYS A 69 29.37 -6.99 12.61
C LYS A 69 30.26 -5.79 12.27
N ASN A 70 31.04 -5.86 11.19
CA ASN A 70 31.89 -4.77 10.73
C ASN A 70 31.18 -3.78 9.80
N VAL A 71 29.91 -4.00 9.50
CA VAL A 71 29.07 -3.09 8.71
C VAL A 71 28.25 -2.21 9.66
N SER A 72 28.36 -0.90 9.51
CA SER A 72 27.66 0.10 10.30
C SER A 72 26.93 1.11 9.42
N GLY A 73 25.97 1.84 10.01
CA GLY A 73 25.23 2.90 9.29
C GLY A 73 24.06 2.42 8.43
N VAL A 74 23.69 1.13 8.50
CA VAL A 74 22.48 0.62 7.82
C VAL A 74 21.24 1.23 8.45
N THR A 75 20.43 1.92 7.64
CA THR A 75 19.19 2.57 8.08
C THR A 75 17.97 1.76 7.66
N LYS A 76 16.88 1.86 8.44
CA LYS A 76 15.59 1.29 8.05
C LYS A 76 15.00 2.12 6.91
N GLY A 77 14.57 1.46 5.85
CA GLY A 77 13.95 2.13 4.70
C GLY A 77 13.13 1.16 3.86
N PRO A 78 12.31 1.68 2.92
CA PRO A 78 11.56 0.87 1.97
C PRO A 78 12.47 0.13 0.99
N LEU A 79 13.72 0.59 0.83
CA LEU A 79 14.75 0.03 -0.04
C LEU A 79 16.10 0.08 0.70
N PRO A 80 17.09 -0.75 0.30
CA PRO A 80 18.45 -0.63 0.80
C PRO A 80 19.09 0.65 0.30
N PHE A 81 19.48 1.53 1.22
CA PHE A 81 20.24 2.73 0.92
C PHE A 81 21.70 2.53 1.32
N PHE A 82 22.62 2.82 0.39
CA PHE A 82 24.05 2.60 0.60
C PHE A 82 24.77 3.83 1.18
N TRP A 83 24.14 5.01 1.13
CA TRP A 83 24.74 6.21 1.72
C TRP A 83 24.78 6.10 3.24
N GLY A 84 25.86 6.61 3.85
CA GLY A 84 26.07 6.54 5.29
C GLY A 84 26.43 5.14 5.82
N VAL A 85 26.48 4.12 4.97
CA VAL A 85 26.95 2.78 5.32
C VAL A 85 28.46 2.71 5.20
N SER A 86 29.13 2.11 6.18
CA SER A 86 30.58 1.89 6.17
C SER A 86 30.93 0.47 6.62
N LYS A 87 32.14 0.03 6.26
CA LYS A 87 32.68 -1.27 6.64
C LYS A 87 34.08 -1.09 7.24
N SER A 88 34.28 -1.57 8.47
CA SER A 88 35.62 -1.62 9.06
C SER A 88 36.40 -2.83 8.52
N ALA A 89 37.73 -2.71 8.49
CA ALA A 89 38.64 -3.81 8.18
C ALA A 89 38.39 -5.01 9.11
#